data_AF-A0A2L1UPC9-F1
#
_entry.id   AF-A0A2L1UPC9-F1
#
_cell.length_a   1.000
_cell.length_b   1.000
_cell.length_c   1.000
_cell.angle_alpha   90.00
_cell.angle_beta   90.00
_cell.angle_gamma   90.00
#
_symmetry.space_group_name_H-M   'P 1'
#
loop_
_entity.id
_entity.type
_entity.pdbx_description
1 polymer ?
#
loop_
_entity_poly.entity_id
_entity_poly.type
_entity_poly.pdbx_seq_one_letter_code
_entity_poly.pdbx_strand_id
1 'polypeptide(L)'
;MNEYEVLSWVVLGALCGLLIKVWRSKGIPRRIPVMIVLVVLIAGGELFYSMVIRPELAGKIEANKIDQALAELPLYATIKTQEPALYAQIRSNILKLRQEGKSQQDAINTVKPMVSVLLTQRISHAPDANVNEAMQVNLEEMQTLQARKDGSCFKFLYPQVDGGVNTAQVLPPELFRKDLNTMNDLLLATGSGQTEQPAAVSTERVIAMMAPVREALGNMYGEQLQMFSDLTKPDVDREKVCEISISLYSGILALQPADSAAILRQMLGAKP
;
A
#
# COMPACT_ATOMS: atom_id res chain seq x y z
N MET A 1 -8.40 -25.69 -21.04
CA MET A 1 -9.26 -25.40 -22.20
C MET A 1 -10.41 -24.56 -21.70
N ASN A 2 -10.42 -23.29 -22.08
CA ASN A 2 -11.35 -22.30 -21.56
C ASN A 2 -12.70 -22.47 -22.27
N GLU A 3 -13.85 -22.32 -21.59
CA GLU A 3 -15.18 -22.47 -22.22
C GLU A 3 -15.37 -21.55 -23.44
N TYR A 4 -14.65 -20.43 -23.46
CA TYR A 4 -14.58 -19.48 -24.57
C TYR A 4 -13.87 -20.02 -25.82
N GLU A 5 -12.92 -20.95 -25.69
CA GLU A 5 -12.27 -21.59 -26.84
C GLU A 5 -13.23 -22.52 -27.57
N VAL A 6 -14.03 -23.31 -26.82
CA VAL A 6 -15.01 -24.23 -27.43
C VAL A 6 -16.09 -23.44 -28.17
N LEU A 7 -16.57 -22.33 -27.58
CA LEU A 7 -17.56 -21.47 -28.21
C LEU A 7 -17.02 -20.82 -29.51
N SER A 8 -15.75 -20.42 -29.53
CA SER A 8 -15.14 -19.84 -30.74
C SER A 8 -15.03 -20.86 -31.88
N TRP A 9 -14.65 -22.11 -31.58
CA TRP A 9 -14.56 -23.18 -32.59
C TRP A 9 -15.94 -23.55 -33.17
N VAL A 10 -17.00 -23.55 -32.35
CA VAL A 10 -18.37 -23.83 -32.79
C VAL A 10 -18.91 -22.72 -33.70
N VAL A 11 -18.71 -21.45 -33.34
CA VAL A 11 -19.13 -20.30 -34.17
C VAL A 11 -18.36 -20.25 -35.48
N LEU A 12 -17.05 -20.51 -35.44
CA LEU A 12 -16.21 -20.57 -36.63
C LEU A 12 -16.64 -21.70 -37.57
N GLY A 13 -16.94 -22.88 -37.02
CA GLY A 13 -17.46 -24.02 -37.78
C GLY A 13 -18.80 -23.74 -38.45
N ALA A 14 -19.73 -23.08 -37.74
CA ALA A 14 -21.04 -22.72 -38.28
C ALA A 14 -20.94 -21.67 -39.41
N LEU A 15 -20.10 -20.65 -39.25
CA LEU A 15 -19.83 -19.64 -40.28
C LEU A 15 -19.17 -20.24 -41.52
N CYS A 16 -18.22 -21.16 -41.33
CA CYS A 16 -17.60 -21.91 -42.43
C CYS A 16 -18.64 -22.76 -43.17
N GLY A 17 -19.54 -23.44 -42.45
CA GLY A 17 -20.61 -24.25 -43.03
C GLY A 17 -21.59 -23.43 -43.88
N LEU A 18 -21.99 -22.26 -43.40
CA LEU A 18 -22.89 -21.34 -44.12
C LEU A 18 -22.23 -20.75 -45.39
N LEU A 19 -20.96 -20.33 -45.28
CA LEU A 19 -20.20 -19.82 -46.42
C LEU A 19 -20.02 -20.88 -47.50
N ILE A 20 -19.70 -22.13 -47.12
CA ILE A 20 -19.58 -23.26 -48.05
C ILE A 20 -20.92 -23.56 -48.74
N LYS A 21 -22.05 -23.45 -48.01
CA LYS A 21 -23.39 -23.71 -48.55
C LYS A 21 -23.83 -22.65 -49.55
N VAL A 22 -23.62 -21.37 -49.24
CA VAL A 22 -23.96 -20.22 -50.11
C VAL A 22 -23.07 -20.14 -51.34
N TRP A 23 -21.83 -20.62 -51.28
CA TRP A 23 -20.92 -20.61 -52.43
C TRP A 23 -21.07 -21.84 -53.33
N ARG A 24 -21.44 -23.00 -52.79
CA ARG A 24 -21.80 -24.18 -53.60
C ARG A 24 -22.98 -23.91 -54.54
N SER A 25 -23.89 -23.01 -54.17
CA SER A 25 -25.04 -22.65 -55.03
C SER A 25 -24.67 -21.68 -56.17
N LYS A 26 -23.47 -21.07 -56.18
CA LYS A 26 -23.07 -20.07 -57.19
C LYS A 26 -22.08 -20.56 -58.26
N GLY A 27 -21.73 -21.85 -58.32
CA GLY A 27 -21.03 -22.46 -59.47
C GLY A 27 -19.57 -22.02 -59.73
N ILE A 28 -18.89 -21.40 -58.76
CA ILE A 28 -17.52 -20.87 -58.93
C ILE A 28 -16.48 -22.03 -58.91
N PRO A 29 -15.51 -22.09 -59.86
CA PRO A 29 -14.53 -23.15 -59.92
C PRO A 29 -13.54 -23.13 -58.75
N ARG A 30 -13.02 -24.32 -58.48
CA ARG A 30 -12.95 -24.92 -57.14
C ARG A 30 -11.48 -25.16 -56.80
N ARG A 31 -11.03 -24.63 -55.65
CA ARG A 31 -10.11 -25.24 -54.65
C ARG A 31 -8.99 -24.34 -54.12
N ILE A 32 -8.45 -23.39 -54.89
CA ILE A 32 -7.34 -22.53 -54.41
C ILE A 32 -7.82 -21.24 -53.70
N PRO A 33 -8.76 -20.43 -54.23
CA PRO A 33 -9.09 -19.14 -53.60
C PRO A 33 -9.86 -19.29 -52.27
N VAL A 34 -10.66 -20.35 -52.11
CA VAL A 34 -11.43 -20.59 -50.87
C VAL A 34 -10.53 -21.00 -49.72
N MET A 35 -9.56 -21.89 -49.98
CA MET A 35 -8.54 -22.30 -48.99
C MET A 35 -7.70 -21.10 -48.56
N ILE A 36 -7.28 -20.26 -49.50
CA ILE A 36 -6.48 -19.07 -49.20
C ILE A 36 -7.28 -18.07 -48.35
N VAL A 37 -8.55 -17.78 -48.71
CA VAL A 37 -9.40 -16.87 -47.93
C VAL A 37 -9.66 -17.42 -46.52
N LEU A 38 -9.88 -18.73 -46.37
CA LEU A 38 -10.05 -19.37 -45.07
C LEU A 38 -8.78 -19.30 -44.22
N VAL A 39 -7.61 -19.61 -44.80
CA VAL A 39 -6.32 -19.53 -44.12
C VAL A 39 -6.00 -18.08 -43.73
N VAL A 40 -6.30 -17.10 -44.59
CA VAL A 40 -6.12 -15.67 -44.29
C VAL A 40 -7.05 -15.22 -43.17
N LEU A 41 -8.29 -15.70 -43.12
CA LEU A 41 -9.22 -15.37 -42.02
C LEU A 41 -8.82 -16.03 -40.70
N ILE A 42 -8.35 -17.28 -40.72
CA ILE A 42 -7.90 -17.98 -39.51
C ILE A 42 -6.59 -17.36 -39.02
N ALA A 43 -5.57 -17.27 -39.87
CA ALA A 43 -4.27 -16.70 -39.50
C ALA A 43 -4.38 -15.21 -39.15
N GLY A 44 -5.19 -14.44 -39.90
CA GLY A 44 -5.47 -13.04 -39.61
C GLY A 44 -6.26 -12.86 -38.32
N GLY A 45 -7.23 -13.73 -38.04
CA GLY A 45 -7.97 -13.74 -36.78
C GLY A 45 -7.10 -14.09 -35.58
N GLU A 46 -6.18 -15.03 -35.73
CA GLU A 46 -5.26 -15.48 -34.69
C GLU A 46 -4.15 -14.43 -34.41
N LEU A 47 -3.66 -13.77 -35.47
CA LEU A 47 -2.80 -12.59 -35.35
C LEU A 47 -3.53 -11.43 -34.67
N PHE A 48 -4.77 -11.13 -35.06
CA PHE A 48 -5.55 -10.07 -34.43
C PHE A 48 -5.86 -10.38 -32.97
N TYR A 49 -6.26 -11.61 -32.66
CA TYR A 49 -6.52 -12.07 -31.30
C TYR A 49 -5.26 -11.99 -30.43
N SER A 50 -4.11 -12.44 -30.95
CA SER A 50 -2.85 -12.41 -30.22
C SER A 50 -2.27 -11.01 -30.04
N MET A 51 -2.43 -10.12 -31.02
CA MET A 51 -1.83 -8.79 -31.01
C MET A 51 -2.70 -7.72 -30.34
N VAL A 52 -4.03 -7.84 -30.41
CA VAL A 52 -4.95 -6.82 -29.90
C VAL A 52 -5.74 -7.32 -28.68
N ILE A 53 -6.40 -8.48 -28.79
CA ILE A 53 -7.34 -8.93 -27.76
C ILE A 53 -6.62 -9.51 -26.53
N ARG A 54 -5.63 -10.39 -26.72
CA ARG A 54 -4.86 -10.99 -25.62
C ARG A 54 -4.20 -9.97 -24.68
N PRO A 55 -3.45 -8.96 -25.15
CA PRO A 55 -2.81 -7.99 -24.25
C PRO A 55 -3.83 -7.13 -23.50
N GLU A 56 -4.94 -6.73 -24.13
CA GLU A 56 -6.00 -5.97 -23.47
C GLU A 56 -6.71 -6.81 -22.39
N LEU A 57 -7.01 -8.08 -22.71
CA LEU A 57 -7.67 -8.99 -21.78
C LEU A 57 -6.78 -9.34 -20.59
N ALA A 58 -5.49 -9.60 -20.83
CA ALA A 58 -4.50 -9.83 -19.77
C ALA A 58 -4.36 -8.60 -18.86
N GLY A 59 -4.33 -7.39 -19.43
CA GLY A 59 -4.30 -6.14 -18.66
C GLY A 59 -5.53 -5.96 -17.77
N LYS A 60 -6.74 -6.26 -18.27
CA LYS A 60 -7.99 -6.20 -17.49
C LYS A 60 -8.03 -7.22 -16.35
N ILE A 61 -7.56 -8.45 -16.59
CA ILE A 61 -7.51 -9.50 -15.56
C ILE A 61 -6.56 -9.11 -14.43
N GLU A 62 -5.36 -8.62 -14.76
CA GLU A 62 -4.39 -8.17 -13.75
C GLU A 62 -4.90 -6.97 -12.97
N ALA A 63 -5.59 -6.04 -13.63
CA ALA A 63 -6.21 -4.89 -12.97
C ALA A 63 -7.31 -5.31 -11.99
N ASN A 64 -8.16 -6.26 -12.36
CA ASN A 64 -9.19 -6.79 -11.47
C ASN A 64 -8.60 -7.51 -10.25
N LYS A 65 -7.50 -8.27 -10.41
CA LYS A 65 -6.82 -8.92 -9.28
C LYS A 65 -6.25 -7.89 -8.30
N ILE A 66 -5.68 -6.79 -8.80
CA ILE A 66 -5.18 -5.70 -7.97
C ILE A 66 -6.34 -5.03 -7.23
N ASP A 67 -7.44 -4.74 -7.93
CA ASP A 67 -8.62 -4.15 -7.31
C ASP A 67 -9.21 -5.05 -6.22
N GLN A 68 -9.24 -6.36 -6.45
CA GLN A 68 -9.70 -7.34 -5.45
C GLN A 68 -8.78 -7.38 -4.23
N ALA A 69 -7.46 -7.47 -4.44
CA ALA A 69 -6.48 -7.50 -3.36
C ALA A 69 -6.48 -6.20 -2.52
N LEU A 70 -6.65 -5.05 -3.16
CA LEU A 70 -6.80 -3.77 -2.45
C LEU A 70 -8.14 -3.70 -1.69
N ALA A 71 -9.22 -4.22 -2.27
CA ALA A 71 -10.54 -4.22 -1.62
C ALA A 71 -10.62 -5.12 -0.39
N GLU A 72 -9.76 -6.14 -0.27
CA GLU A 72 -9.65 -6.99 0.93
C GLU A 72 -9.09 -6.23 2.15
N LEU A 73 -8.46 -5.08 1.94
CA LEU A 73 -7.86 -4.26 2.98
C LEU A 73 -8.74 -3.02 3.23
N PRO A 74 -9.42 -2.90 4.39
CA PRO A 74 -10.37 -1.81 4.66
C PRO A 74 -9.80 -0.41 4.42
N LEU A 75 -8.53 -0.20 4.78
CA LEU A 75 -7.79 1.04 4.57
C LEU A 75 -7.90 1.55 3.12
N TYR A 76 -7.71 0.68 2.12
CA TYR A 76 -7.74 1.09 0.71
C TYR A 76 -9.16 1.33 0.20
N ALA A 77 -10.18 0.68 0.77
CA ALA A 77 -11.58 1.00 0.47
C ALA A 77 -11.93 2.42 0.95
N THR A 78 -11.44 2.82 2.13
CA THR A 78 -11.58 4.17 2.66
C THR A 78 -10.81 5.18 1.81
N ILE A 79 -9.56 4.90 1.44
CA ILE A 79 -8.77 5.73 0.52
C ILE A 79 -9.50 5.90 -0.82
N LYS A 80 -10.08 4.84 -1.39
CA LYS A 80 -10.85 4.93 -2.63
C LYS A 80 -12.01 5.92 -2.54
N THR A 81 -12.66 5.97 -1.38
CA THR A 81 -13.85 6.81 -1.15
C THR A 81 -13.46 8.26 -0.87
N GLN A 82 -12.48 8.47 0.00
CA GLN A 82 -12.08 9.80 0.46
C GLN A 82 -11.05 10.48 -0.47
N GLU A 83 -10.16 9.69 -1.09
CA GLU A 83 -9.01 10.15 -1.87
C GLU A 83 -8.93 9.41 -3.23
N PRO A 84 -9.94 9.55 -4.12
CA PRO A 84 -10.04 8.76 -5.35
C PRO A 84 -8.84 8.97 -6.29
N ALA A 85 -8.23 10.16 -6.29
CA ALA A 85 -7.03 10.45 -7.07
C ALA A 85 -5.82 9.64 -6.57
N LEU A 86 -5.61 9.59 -5.25
CA LEU A 86 -4.55 8.80 -4.64
C LEU A 86 -4.75 7.30 -4.92
N TYR A 87 -5.98 6.80 -4.76
CA TYR A 87 -6.29 5.40 -5.07
C TYR A 87 -5.97 5.05 -6.53
N ALA A 88 -6.37 5.91 -7.48
CA ALA A 88 -6.08 5.70 -8.90
C ALA A 88 -4.56 5.67 -9.17
N GLN A 89 -3.79 6.53 -8.49
CA GLN A 89 -2.33 6.55 -8.60
C GLN A 89 -1.69 5.28 -8.03
N ILE A 90 -2.11 4.83 -6.84
CA ILE A 90 -1.67 3.57 -6.22
C ILE A 90 -1.91 2.41 -7.18
N ARG A 91 -3.13 2.28 -7.68
CA ARG A 91 -3.53 1.22 -8.61
C ARG A 91 -2.69 1.24 -9.90
N SER A 92 -2.48 2.42 -10.48
CA SER A 92 -1.68 2.60 -11.69
C SER A 92 -0.22 2.20 -11.47
N ASN A 93 0.38 2.61 -10.34
CA ASN A 93 1.76 2.26 -9.99
C ASN A 93 1.94 0.75 -9.81
N ILE A 94 1.02 0.08 -9.11
CA ILE A 94 1.07 -1.38 -8.94
C ILE A 94 0.95 -2.08 -10.30
N LEU A 95 0.00 -1.64 -11.15
CA LEU A 95 -0.18 -2.20 -12.50
C LEU A 95 1.09 -2.09 -13.35
N LYS A 96 1.71 -0.91 -13.36
CA LYS A 96 2.94 -0.66 -14.10
C LYS A 96 4.08 -1.58 -13.62
N LEU A 97 4.30 -1.65 -12.32
CA LEU A 97 5.35 -2.51 -11.74
C LEU A 97 5.13 -3.99 -12.09
N ARG A 98 3.87 -4.45 -12.10
CA ARG A 98 3.52 -5.81 -12.49
C ARG A 98 3.79 -6.08 -13.97
N GLN A 99 3.47 -5.14 -14.86
CA GLN A 99 3.78 -5.23 -16.29
C GLN A 99 5.29 -5.25 -16.55
N GLU A 100 6.07 -4.56 -15.73
CA GLU A 100 7.54 -4.56 -15.76
C GLU A 100 8.17 -5.82 -15.11
N GLY A 101 7.35 -6.76 -14.60
CA GLY A 101 7.82 -7.98 -13.94
C GLY A 101 8.47 -7.73 -12.57
N LYS A 102 8.20 -6.59 -11.94
CA LYS A 102 8.73 -6.24 -10.61
C LYS A 102 8.08 -7.05 -9.51
N SER A 103 8.77 -7.16 -8.39
CA SER A 103 8.35 -7.95 -7.25
C SER A 103 7.20 -7.28 -6.47
N GLN A 104 6.52 -8.05 -5.63
CA GLN A 104 5.54 -7.49 -4.68
C GLN A 104 6.20 -6.49 -3.71
N GLN A 105 7.46 -6.72 -3.34
CA GLN A 105 8.19 -5.81 -2.46
C GLN A 105 8.40 -4.43 -3.11
N ASP A 106 8.66 -4.40 -4.43
CA ASP A 106 8.79 -3.14 -5.18
C ASP A 106 7.48 -2.36 -5.17
N ALA A 107 6.34 -3.06 -5.31
CA ALA A 107 5.03 -2.44 -5.18
C ALA A 107 4.79 -1.87 -3.78
N ILE A 108 5.12 -2.61 -2.71
CA ILE A 108 5.00 -2.14 -1.33
C ILE A 108 5.88 -0.91 -1.09
N ASN A 109 7.15 -0.96 -1.52
CA ASN A 109 8.10 0.15 -1.38
C ASN A 109 7.64 1.41 -2.14
N THR A 110 6.88 1.24 -3.22
CA THR A 110 6.32 2.34 -4.00
C THR A 110 5.04 2.91 -3.36
N VAL A 111 4.15 2.05 -2.85
CA VAL A 111 2.82 2.44 -2.35
C VAL A 111 2.86 2.93 -0.90
N LYS A 112 3.66 2.28 -0.03
CA LYS A 112 3.73 2.61 1.40
C LYS A 112 4.04 4.10 1.66
N PRO A 113 5.02 4.74 0.98
CA PRO A 113 5.26 6.18 1.17
C PRO A 113 4.06 7.04 0.80
N MET A 114 3.31 6.69 -0.24
CA MET A 114 2.14 7.44 -0.70
C MET A 114 1.03 7.43 0.37
N VAL A 115 0.77 6.27 0.97
CA VAL A 115 -0.20 6.13 2.07
C VAL A 115 0.32 6.82 3.33
N SER A 116 1.62 6.72 3.63
CA SER A 116 2.23 7.40 4.78
C SER A 116 2.06 8.91 4.71
N VAL A 117 2.18 9.53 3.53
CA VAL A 117 1.95 10.97 3.36
C VAL A 117 0.51 11.34 3.71
N LEU A 118 -0.47 10.56 3.24
CA LEU A 118 -1.88 10.77 3.60
C LEU A 118 -2.07 10.65 5.12
N LEU A 119 -1.57 9.59 5.75
CA LEU A 119 -1.71 9.39 7.19
C LEU A 119 -1.07 10.52 8.00
N THR A 120 0.12 10.98 7.62
CA THR A 120 0.79 12.14 8.22
C THR A 120 -0.05 13.42 8.11
N GLN A 121 -0.70 13.66 6.98
CA GLN A 121 -1.64 14.78 6.84
C GLN A 121 -2.84 14.63 7.78
N ARG A 122 -3.42 13.43 7.87
CA ARG A 122 -4.59 13.14 8.72
C ARG A 122 -4.26 13.23 10.22
N ILE A 123 -3.10 12.74 10.65
CA ILE A 123 -2.66 12.80 12.04
C ILE A 123 -2.72 14.24 12.59
N SER A 124 -2.29 15.24 11.81
CA SER A 124 -2.26 16.65 12.25
C SER A 124 -3.61 17.19 12.74
N HIS A 125 -4.72 16.60 12.30
CA HIS A 125 -6.07 17.04 12.68
C HIS A 125 -6.97 15.90 13.19
N ALA A 126 -6.46 14.68 13.35
CA ALA A 126 -7.23 13.56 13.89
C ALA A 126 -7.63 13.80 15.35
N PRO A 127 -8.76 13.24 15.84
CA PRO A 127 -9.11 13.27 17.27
C PRO A 127 -8.05 12.63 18.18
N ASP A 128 -8.00 13.04 19.45
CA ASP A 128 -6.94 12.59 20.40
C ASP A 128 -6.90 11.07 20.54
N ALA A 129 -8.07 10.43 20.62
CA ALA A 129 -8.19 8.99 20.76
C ALA A 129 -7.55 8.24 19.59
N ASN A 130 -7.83 8.64 18.35
CA ASN A 130 -7.29 7.98 17.15
C ASN A 130 -5.77 8.15 17.04
N VAL A 131 -5.22 9.32 17.40
CA VAL A 131 -3.76 9.54 17.39
C VAL A 131 -3.07 8.65 18.41
N ASN A 132 -3.60 8.60 19.63
CA ASN A 132 -3.03 7.77 20.69
C ASN A 132 -3.15 6.27 20.38
N GLU A 133 -4.29 5.83 19.83
CA GLU A 133 -4.49 4.43 19.43
C GLU A 133 -3.53 4.02 18.31
N ALA A 134 -3.37 4.86 17.28
CA ALA A 134 -2.39 4.61 16.22
C ALA A 134 -0.96 4.51 16.76
N MET A 135 -0.59 5.38 17.70
CA MET A 135 0.73 5.31 18.32
C MET A 135 0.87 4.08 19.24
N GLN A 136 -0.18 3.67 19.93
CA GLN A 136 -0.17 2.46 20.77
C GLN A 136 0.09 1.20 19.93
N VAL A 137 -0.52 1.10 18.73
CA VAL A 137 -0.28 -0.01 17.81
C VAL A 137 1.13 0.05 17.23
N ASN A 138 1.58 1.23 16.77
CA ASN A 138 2.96 1.41 16.32
C ASN A 138 3.99 1.02 17.41
N LEU A 139 3.70 1.31 18.69
CA LEU A 139 4.56 0.90 19.81
C LEU A 139 4.62 -0.63 19.95
N GLU A 140 3.48 -1.30 19.84
CA GLU A 140 3.39 -2.76 19.86
C GLU A 140 4.16 -3.39 18.68
N GLU A 141 4.09 -2.80 17.48
CA GLU A 141 4.89 -3.20 16.33
C GLU A 141 6.38 -3.03 16.58
N MET A 142 6.82 -1.86 17.08
CA MET A 142 8.23 -1.62 17.40
C MET A 142 8.77 -2.62 18.42
N GLN A 143 8.02 -2.88 19.50
CA GLN A 143 8.39 -3.86 20.53
C GLN A 143 8.48 -5.28 19.94
N THR A 144 7.51 -5.66 19.11
CA THR A 144 7.50 -6.96 18.42
C THR A 144 8.70 -7.11 17.48
N LEU A 145 9.01 -6.07 16.71
CA LEU A 145 10.14 -6.08 15.79
C LEU A 145 11.49 -6.07 16.52
N GLN A 146 11.58 -5.35 17.64
CA GLN A 146 12.79 -5.30 18.47
C GLN A 146 13.08 -6.67 19.08
N ALA A 147 12.06 -7.40 19.54
CA ALA A 147 12.21 -8.74 20.11
C ALA A 147 12.85 -9.75 19.15
N ARG A 148 12.79 -9.50 17.84
CA ARG A 148 13.40 -10.36 16.80
C ARG A 148 14.92 -10.23 16.73
N LYS A 149 15.50 -9.11 17.20
CA LYS A 149 16.94 -8.83 17.16
C LYS A 149 17.60 -9.00 15.78
N ASP A 150 16.85 -8.75 14.71
CA ASP A 150 17.29 -8.91 13.32
C ASP A 150 17.43 -7.57 12.57
N GLY A 151 17.35 -6.45 13.31
CA GLY A 151 17.41 -5.09 12.77
C GLY A 151 16.10 -4.59 12.13
N SER A 152 15.03 -5.39 12.12
CA SER A 152 13.75 -5.00 11.51
C SER A 152 13.11 -3.77 12.17
N CYS A 153 13.28 -3.60 13.48
CA CYS A 153 12.76 -2.41 14.18
C CYS A 153 13.42 -1.12 13.65
N PHE A 154 14.74 -1.13 13.42
CA PHE A 154 15.44 0.06 12.91
C PHE A 154 14.97 0.40 11.50
N LYS A 155 14.80 -0.60 10.64
CA LYS A 155 14.23 -0.46 9.29
C LYS A 155 12.78 0.03 9.27
N PHE A 156 12.01 -0.34 10.29
CA PHE A 156 10.65 0.13 10.46
C PHE A 156 10.59 1.62 10.80
N LEU A 157 11.43 2.06 11.75
CA LEU A 157 11.51 3.46 12.18
C LEU A 157 12.19 4.39 11.17
N TYR A 158 13.23 3.89 10.48
CA TYR A 158 14.10 4.67 9.60
C TYR A 158 14.24 4.02 8.22
N PRO A 159 13.15 3.82 7.47
CA PRO A 159 13.17 3.16 6.16
C PRO A 159 14.04 3.87 5.11
N GLN A 160 14.30 5.17 5.29
CA GLN A 160 15.17 5.99 4.45
C GLN A 160 16.66 5.72 4.63
N VAL A 161 17.06 5.08 5.74
CA VAL A 161 18.48 4.83 6.07
C VAL A 161 18.93 3.45 5.60
N ASP A 162 18.16 2.41 5.90
CA ASP A 162 18.58 1.01 5.68
C ASP A 162 17.55 0.20 4.85
N GLY A 163 16.63 0.90 4.20
CA GLY A 163 15.48 0.32 3.51
C GLY A 163 14.37 -0.08 4.48
N GLY A 164 13.12 -0.03 4.01
CA GLY A 164 11.96 -0.41 4.83
C GLY A 164 11.83 -1.91 5.07
N VAL A 165 10.98 -2.27 6.04
CA VAL A 165 10.57 -3.66 6.30
C VAL A 165 9.16 -3.94 5.77
N ASN A 166 8.95 -5.16 5.29
CA ASN A 166 7.63 -5.66 4.92
C ASN A 166 6.88 -6.18 6.15
N THR A 167 6.10 -5.31 6.79
CA THR A 167 5.36 -5.63 8.02
C THR A 167 4.40 -6.81 7.87
N ALA A 168 3.81 -6.99 6.69
CA ALA A 168 2.93 -8.13 6.41
C ALA A 168 3.64 -9.50 6.48
N GLN A 169 4.98 -9.54 6.35
CA GLN A 169 5.77 -10.77 6.44
C GLN A 169 6.40 -10.98 7.81
N VAL A 170 6.75 -9.91 8.52
CA VAL A 170 7.54 -9.99 9.75
C VAL A 170 6.74 -9.86 11.03
N LEU A 171 5.54 -9.26 10.96
CA LEU A 171 4.64 -9.11 12.10
C LEU A 171 3.69 -10.31 12.25
N PRO A 172 3.22 -10.60 13.47
CA PRO A 172 2.09 -11.49 13.68
C PRO A 172 0.88 -11.02 12.84
N PRO A 173 0.14 -11.94 12.17
CA PRO A 173 -0.97 -11.56 11.31
C PRO A 173 -2.05 -10.70 11.99
N GLU A 174 -2.32 -10.97 13.27
CA GLU A 174 -3.30 -10.18 14.05
C GLU A 174 -2.81 -8.76 14.31
N LEU A 175 -1.52 -8.57 14.58
CA LEU A 175 -0.94 -7.24 14.80
C LEU A 175 -0.93 -6.42 13.51
N PHE A 176 -0.53 -7.05 12.39
CA PHE A 176 -0.60 -6.40 11.07
C PHE A 176 -2.03 -5.98 10.71
N ARG A 177 -3.03 -6.82 11.02
CA ARG A 177 -4.43 -6.48 10.78
C ARG A 177 -4.92 -5.37 11.71
N LYS A 178 -4.47 -5.38 12.97
CA LYS A 178 -4.75 -4.30 13.93
C LYS A 178 -4.22 -2.96 13.42
N ASP A 179 -2.97 -2.92 12.95
CA ASP A 179 -2.36 -1.73 12.35
C ASP A 179 -3.19 -1.17 11.19
N LEU A 180 -3.54 -2.01 10.23
CA LEU A 180 -4.36 -1.60 9.09
C LEU A 180 -5.75 -1.08 9.50
N ASN A 181 -6.37 -1.70 10.50
CA ASN A 181 -7.67 -1.26 11.01
C ASN A 181 -7.56 0.08 11.73
N THR A 182 -6.54 0.25 12.58
CA THR A 182 -6.32 1.51 13.30
C THR A 182 -5.98 2.67 12.33
N MET A 183 -5.19 2.42 11.29
CA MET A 183 -4.96 3.40 10.23
C MET A 183 -6.25 3.73 9.48
N ASN A 184 -7.10 2.73 9.22
CA ASN A 184 -8.40 2.95 8.58
C ASN A 184 -9.33 3.80 9.46
N ASP A 185 -9.38 3.53 10.76
CA ASP A 185 -10.21 4.27 11.71
C ASP A 185 -9.74 5.73 11.82
N LEU A 186 -8.43 5.97 11.77
CA LEU A 186 -7.87 7.32 11.66
C LEU A 186 -8.31 8.05 10.37
N LEU A 187 -8.33 7.37 9.22
CA LEU A 187 -8.87 7.95 7.98
C LEU A 187 -10.37 8.22 8.08
N LEU A 188 -11.15 7.30 8.66
CA LEU A 188 -12.59 7.49 8.85
C LEU A 188 -12.89 8.69 9.76
N ALA A 189 -12.14 8.84 10.85
CA ALA A 189 -12.29 9.96 11.80
C ALA A 189 -11.91 11.33 11.21
N THR A 190 -11.11 11.36 10.14
CA THR A 190 -10.61 12.59 9.50
C THR A 190 -11.21 12.85 8.12
N GLY A 191 -12.21 12.06 7.71
CA GLY A 191 -12.90 12.24 6.43
C GLY A 191 -13.75 13.51 6.37
N SER A 192 -14.48 13.70 5.26
CA SER A 192 -15.35 14.87 5.04
C SER A 192 -16.45 15.06 6.09
N GLY A 193 -16.74 14.04 6.89
CA GLY A 193 -17.70 14.07 7.99
C GLY A 193 -17.10 14.35 9.37
N GLN A 194 -15.83 14.76 9.44
CA GLN A 194 -15.16 15.03 10.71
C GLN A 194 -15.89 16.13 11.49
N THR A 195 -16.33 15.78 12.70
CA THR A 195 -17.05 16.69 13.61
C THR A 195 -16.19 17.19 14.76
N GLU A 196 -15.20 16.41 15.17
CA GLU A 196 -14.29 16.74 16.28
C GLU A 196 -12.95 17.22 15.73
N GLN A 197 -12.55 18.43 16.12
CA GLN A 197 -11.23 19.00 15.81
C GLN A 197 -10.40 19.06 17.09
N PRO A 198 -9.10 18.74 17.02
CA PRO A 198 -8.24 18.82 18.19
C PRO A 198 -8.10 20.27 18.67
N ALA A 199 -7.92 20.44 19.98
CA ALA A 199 -7.62 21.75 20.54
C ALA A 199 -6.29 22.28 19.96
N ALA A 200 -6.26 23.56 19.61
CA ALA A 200 -5.02 24.21 19.19
C ALA A 200 -4.07 24.30 20.39
N VAL A 201 -2.87 23.75 20.25
CA VAL A 201 -1.80 23.80 21.26
C VAL A 201 -0.58 24.47 20.63
N SER A 202 0.00 25.46 21.31
CA SER A 202 1.18 26.15 20.79
C SER A 202 2.42 25.25 20.87
N THR A 203 3.40 25.49 19.99
CA THR A 203 4.67 24.76 19.97
C THR A 203 5.39 24.83 21.32
N GLU A 204 5.37 25.99 21.99
CA GLU A 204 5.99 26.19 23.30
C GLU A 204 5.32 25.31 24.36
N ARG A 205 3.99 25.16 24.29
CA ARG A 205 3.25 24.30 25.20
C ARG A 205 3.57 22.83 24.96
N VAL A 206 3.67 22.39 23.69
CA VAL A 206 4.11 21.03 23.34
C VAL A 206 5.53 20.77 23.87
N ILE A 207 6.45 21.73 23.71
CA ILE A 207 7.81 21.63 24.26
C ILE A 207 7.80 21.47 25.78
N ALA A 208 6.91 22.17 26.49
CA ALA A 208 6.76 22.05 27.93
C ALA A 208 6.17 20.69 28.35
N MET A 209 5.13 20.22 27.65
CA MET A 209 4.52 18.89 27.88
C MET A 209 5.53 17.75 27.70
N MET A 210 6.47 17.92 26.77
CA MET A 210 7.52 16.93 26.46
C MET A 210 8.69 16.93 27.47
N ALA A 211 8.78 17.93 28.35
CA ALA A 211 9.87 18.05 29.32
C ALA A 211 10.09 16.80 30.20
N PRO A 212 9.07 16.21 30.86
CA PRO A 212 9.27 15.01 31.68
C PRO A 212 9.78 13.81 30.87
N VAL A 213 9.32 13.65 29.63
CA VAL A 213 9.79 12.56 28.75
C VAL A 213 11.26 12.76 28.38
N ARG A 214 11.67 13.99 28.03
CA ARG A 214 13.08 14.30 27.73
C ARG A 214 13.99 14.10 28.94
N GLU A 215 13.54 14.50 30.12
CA GLU A 215 14.29 14.32 31.36
C GLU A 215 14.48 12.83 31.66
N ALA A 216 13.42 12.02 31.57
CA ALA A 216 13.51 10.58 31.76
C ALA A 216 14.47 9.92 30.76
N LEU A 217 14.39 10.28 29.47
CA LEU A 217 15.31 9.77 28.45
C LEU A 217 16.76 10.20 28.71
N GLY A 218 16.99 11.46 29.10
CA GLY A 218 18.31 11.97 29.45
C GLY A 218 18.92 11.22 30.64
N ASN A 219 18.13 10.95 31.67
CA ASN A 219 18.56 10.22 32.86
C ASN A 219 18.87 8.74 32.56
N MET A 220 18.12 8.10 31.66
CA MET A 220 18.32 6.68 31.32
C MET A 220 19.45 6.45 30.31
N TYR A 221 19.56 7.31 29.29
CA TYR A 221 20.42 7.05 28.13
C TYR A 221 21.63 7.97 28.04
N GLY A 222 21.60 9.16 28.66
CA GLY A 222 22.73 10.10 28.68
C GLY A 222 23.29 10.38 27.29
N GLU A 223 24.59 10.16 27.12
CA GLU A 223 25.32 10.41 25.86
C GLU A 223 24.85 9.55 24.69
N GLN A 224 24.19 8.41 24.93
CA GLN A 224 23.69 7.52 23.86
C GLN A 224 22.66 8.22 22.97
N LEU A 225 21.99 9.26 23.47
CA LEU A 225 21.07 10.09 22.69
C LEU A 225 21.77 10.81 21.52
N GLN A 226 23.09 11.02 21.58
CA GLN A 226 23.84 11.66 20.49
C GLN A 226 23.80 10.84 19.18
N MET A 227 23.51 9.53 19.24
CA MET A 227 23.35 8.71 18.03
C MET A 227 22.25 9.23 17.10
N PHE A 228 21.21 9.88 17.64
CA PHE A 228 20.11 10.43 16.85
C PHE A 228 20.50 11.67 16.03
N SER A 229 21.71 12.22 16.23
CA SER A 229 22.22 13.33 15.42
C SER A 229 22.55 12.91 13.98
N ASP A 230 22.99 11.67 13.79
CA ASP A 230 23.30 11.11 12.47
C ASP A 230 23.19 9.58 12.51
N LEU A 231 22.03 9.08 12.11
CA LEU A 231 21.71 7.65 12.07
C LEU A 231 22.33 6.93 10.86
N THR A 232 23.03 7.64 9.98
CA THR A 232 23.64 7.05 8.77
C THR A 232 25.05 6.51 9.02
N LYS A 233 25.65 6.83 10.16
CA LYS A 233 27.00 6.39 10.50
C LYS A 233 27.06 4.87 10.71
N PRO A 234 28.17 4.23 10.32
CA PRO A 234 28.31 2.77 10.38
C PRO A 234 28.41 2.22 11.82
N ASP A 235 28.76 3.05 12.79
CA ASP A 235 28.94 2.70 14.20
C ASP A 235 27.67 2.91 15.06
N VAL A 236 26.55 3.30 14.45
CA VAL A 236 25.27 3.47 15.15
C VAL A 236 24.77 2.13 15.67
N ASP A 237 24.55 2.04 16.97
CA ASP A 237 23.88 0.90 17.59
C ASP A 237 22.38 0.94 17.27
N ARG A 238 22.00 0.19 16.23
CA ARG A 238 20.62 0.12 15.73
C ARG A 238 19.65 -0.50 16.73
N GLU A 239 20.10 -1.46 17.55
CA GLU A 239 19.27 -2.08 18.59
C GLU A 239 18.96 -1.04 19.67
N LYS A 240 19.98 -0.26 20.07
CA LYS A 240 19.82 0.81 21.05
C LYS A 240 18.96 1.96 20.55
N VAL A 241 19.09 2.35 19.28
CA VAL A 241 18.20 3.35 18.67
C VAL A 241 16.74 2.93 18.81
N CYS A 242 16.42 1.68 18.53
CA CYS A 242 15.07 1.15 18.72
C CYS A 242 14.61 1.16 20.17
N GLU A 243 15.45 0.74 21.12
CA GLU A 243 15.15 0.77 22.55
C GLU A 243 14.83 2.20 23.04
N ILE A 244 15.61 3.18 22.59
CA ILE A 244 15.39 4.59 22.90
C ILE A 244 14.10 5.10 22.27
N SER A 245 13.81 4.76 21.00
CA SER A 245 12.56 5.14 20.34
C SER A 245 11.33 4.53 21.01
N ILE A 246 11.38 3.25 21.39
CA ILE A 246 10.32 2.59 22.16
C ILE A 246 10.10 3.32 23.50
N SER A 247 11.18 3.68 24.19
CA SER A 247 11.11 4.40 25.47
C SER A 247 10.52 5.80 25.31
N LEU A 248 10.88 6.50 24.24
CA LEU A 248 10.35 7.82 23.88
C LEU A 248 8.83 7.76 23.69
N TYR A 249 8.35 6.87 22.83
CA TYR A 249 6.91 6.76 22.54
C TYR A 249 6.13 6.18 23.72
N SER A 250 6.70 5.26 24.49
CA SER A 250 6.10 4.78 25.74
C SER A 250 5.95 5.91 26.74
N GLY A 251 6.96 6.78 26.87
CA GLY A 251 6.93 7.95 27.74
C GLY A 251 5.89 8.98 27.31
N ILE A 252 5.74 9.21 26.01
CA ILE A 252 4.68 10.09 25.46
C ILE A 252 3.29 9.52 25.77
N LEU A 253 3.05 8.24 25.49
CA LEU A 253 1.76 7.58 25.71
C LEU A 253 1.38 7.46 27.20
N ALA A 254 2.35 7.57 28.11
CA ALA A 254 2.11 7.60 29.55
C ALA A 254 1.63 8.98 30.07
N LEU A 255 1.68 10.02 29.25
CA LEU A 255 1.14 11.34 29.60
C LEU A 255 -0.39 11.33 29.57
N GLN A 256 -1.00 12.45 29.97
CA GLN A 256 -2.45 12.63 29.79
C GLN A 256 -2.82 12.49 28.30
N PRO A 257 -3.95 11.85 27.95
CA PRO A 257 -4.28 11.54 26.55
C PRO A 257 -4.24 12.75 25.61
N ALA A 258 -4.71 13.91 26.05
CA ALA A 258 -4.68 15.15 25.26
C ALA A 258 -3.24 15.67 25.05
N ASP A 259 -2.37 15.58 26.06
CA ASP A 259 -0.98 16.01 25.97
C ASP A 259 -0.18 15.07 25.05
N SER A 260 -0.38 13.75 25.20
CA SER A 260 0.21 12.72 24.32
C SER A 260 -0.17 12.98 22.87
N ALA A 261 -1.47 13.11 22.58
CA ALA A 261 -1.94 13.36 21.23
C ALA A 261 -1.40 14.67 20.65
N ALA A 262 -1.38 15.76 21.43
CA ALA A 262 -0.80 17.04 21.00
C ALA A 262 0.68 16.92 20.61
N ILE A 263 1.49 16.21 21.42
CA ILE A 263 2.90 15.94 21.10
C ILE A 263 3.02 15.09 19.83
N LEU A 264 2.25 14.01 19.73
CA LEU A 264 2.29 13.09 18.58
C LEU A 264 1.90 13.79 17.28
N ARG A 265 0.89 14.67 17.29
CA ARG A 265 0.55 15.48 16.11
C ARG A 265 1.71 16.38 15.68
N GLN A 266 2.39 17.01 16.63
CA GLN A 266 3.53 17.87 16.31
C GLN A 266 4.73 17.06 15.76
N MET A 267 4.93 15.83 16.25
CA MET A 267 6.05 14.98 15.83
C MET A 267 5.81 14.23 14.52
N LEU A 268 4.61 13.71 14.32
CA LEU A 268 4.26 12.78 13.23
C LEU A 268 3.38 13.41 12.16
N GLY A 269 2.73 14.53 12.48
CA GLY A 269 1.88 15.26 11.56
C GLY A 269 2.67 15.97 10.47
N ALA A 270 1.97 16.36 9.41
CA ALA A 270 2.56 17.18 8.35
C ALA A 270 3.09 18.49 8.96
N LYS A 271 4.34 18.84 8.64
CA LYS A 271 4.87 20.16 8.97
C LYS A 271 4.01 21.23 8.27
N PRO A 272 3.66 22.33 8.95
CA PRO A 272 2.94 23.44 8.34
C PRO A 272 3.75 24.09 7.21
#